data_AF-A0A7U3QW57-F1
#
_entry.id   AF-A0A7U3QW57-F1
#
_cell.length_a   1.000
_cell.length_b   1.000
_cell.length_c   1.000
_cell.angle_alpha   90.00
_cell.angle_beta   90.00
_cell.angle_gamma   90.00
#
_symmetry.space_group_name_H-M   'P 1'
#
loop_
_entity.id
_entity.type
_entity.pdbx_description
1 polymer ?
#
loop_
_entity_poly.entity_id
_entity_poly.type
_entity_poly.pdbx_seq_one_letter_code
_entity_poly.pdbx_strand_id
1 'polypeptide(L)'
;MGRHKPGKPRRPRPEPQPESHAHEGFEIPDDITDPDGRPVDHGMLSRLVGAAYDGCTTCQDPLLTLLVEDTATTARVVELACISTDAILGGLPPSMTDDSVPGASSPEFRRLARAGVDGENVAMWQECAAMTPTERRAAVNTALDTLVGFLGIGAL
;
A
#
# COMPACT_ATOMS: atom_id res chain seq x y z
N MET A 1 -6.69 -51.29 46.96
CA MET A 1 -7.58 -50.12 46.80
C MET A 1 -6.72 -48.88 46.55
N GLY A 2 -6.53 -48.48 45.28
CA GLY A 2 -5.77 -47.28 44.92
C GLY A 2 -6.71 -46.22 44.36
N ARG A 3 -6.93 -45.11 45.07
CA ARG A 3 -7.81 -44.01 44.63
C ARG A 3 -7.12 -43.24 43.50
N HIS A 4 -7.70 -43.26 42.29
CA HIS A 4 -7.35 -42.34 41.21
C HIS A 4 -7.78 -40.90 41.57
N LYS A 5 -6.84 -39.95 41.49
CA LYS A 5 -7.16 -38.52 41.60
C LYS A 5 -7.69 -38.02 40.25
N PRO A 6 -8.72 -37.16 40.22
CA PRO A 6 -9.22 -36.62 38.97
C PRO A 6 -8.20 -35.63 38.39
N GLY A 7 -7.88 -35.80 37.09
CA GLY A 7 -7.05 -34.87 36.35
C GLY A 7 -7.73 -33.51 36.24
N LYS A 8 -6.98 -32.43 36.48
CA LYS A 8 -7.48 -31.05 36.32
C LYS A 8 -7.93 -30.81 34.88
N PRO A 9 -9.02 -30.05 34.66
CA PRO A 9 -9.44 -29.67 33.31
C PRO A 9 -8.32 -28.89 32.62
N ARG A 10 -8.00 -29.29 31.38
CA ARG A 10 -7.09 -28.55 30.51
C ARG A 10 -7.68 -27.16 30.27
N ARG A 11 -6.92 -26.11 30.57
CA ARG A 11 -7.28 -24.75 30.14
C ARG A 11 -7.39 -24.74 28.61
N PRO A 12 -8.36 -24.01 28.04
CA PRO A 12 -8.39 -23.76 26.60
C PRO A 12 -7.05 -23.16 26.18
N ARG A 13 -6.52 -23.63 25.05
CA ARG A 13 -5.39 -22.97 24.38
C ARG A 13 -5.83 -21.52 24.12
N PRO A 14 -5.06 -20.49 24.51
CA PRO A 14 -5.36 -19.13 24.12
C PRO A 14 -5.48 -19.10 22.59
N GLU A 15 -6.60 -18.61 22.07
CA GLU A 15 -6.68 -18.22 20.67
C GLU A 15 -5.55 -17.22 20.40
N PRO A 16 -4.83 -17.31 19.27
CA PRO A 16 -3.85 -16.30 18.93
C PRO A 16 -4.61 -14.97 18.82
N GLN A 17 -4.40 -14.10 19.81
CA GLN A 17 -4.88 -12.74 19.70
C GLN A 17 -4.10 -12.10 18.55
N PRO A 18 -4.74 -11.38 17.62
CA PRO A 18 -3.99 -10.55 16.69
C PRO A 18 -3.28 -9.53 17.56
N GLU A 19 -1.98 -9.73 17.76
CA GLU A 19 -1.16 -8.81 18.51
C GLU A 19 -1.26 -7.49 17.76
N SER A 20 -1.91 -6.51 18.38
CA SER A 20 -1.84 -5.11 17.99
C SER A 20 -0.39 -4.67 18.15
N HIS A 21 0.46 -5.07 17.21
CA HIS A 21 1.83 -4.60 17.12
C HIS A 21 1.84 -3.38 16.20
N ALA A 22 2.51 -2.33 16.65
CA ALA A 22 2.65 -1.10 15.90
C ALA A 22 3.76 -1.29 14.87
N HIS A 23 3.48 -0.87 13.63
CA HIS A 23 4.51 -0.63 12.62
C HIS A 23 4.98 0.80 12.77
N GLU A 24 6.27 1.06 12.56
CA GLU A 24 6.76 2.44 12.51
C GLU A 24 6.06 3.15 11.34
N GLY A 25 5.29 4.19 11.67
CA GLY A 25 4.51 4.93 10.70
C GLY A 25 5.41 5.88 9.93
N PHE A 26 5.19 5.97 8.62
CA PHE A 26 5.79 7.02 7.80
C PHE A 26 4.93 8.28 7.88
N GLU A 27 5.59 9.43 8.06
CA GLU A 27 4.94 10.73 8.07
C GLU A 27 4.60 11.10 6.62
N ILE A 28 3.30 11.05 6.30
CA ILE A 28 2.77 11.45 4.99
C ILE A 28 2.08 12.79 5.23
N PRO A 29 2.44 13.88 4.52
CA PRO A 29 1.84 15.20 4.73
C PRO A 29 0.30 15.13 4.71
N ASP A 30 -0.34 15.62 5.79
CA ASP A 30 -1.78 15.47 6.08
C ASP A 30 -2.69 16.47 5.32
N ASP A 31 -2.13 17.34 4.48
CA ASP A 31 -2.85 18.44 3.82
C ASP A 31 -3.37 18.11 2.41
N ILE A 32 -3.35 16.83 2.02
CA ILE A 32 -3.61 16.42 0.64
C ILE A 32 -5.01 15.83 0.50
N THR A 33 -5.75 16.38 -0.47
CA THR A 33 -7.08 15.93 -0.87
C THR A 33 -7.04 15.48 -2.31
N ASP A 34 -7.98 14.62 -2.69
CA ASP A 34 -8.21 14.31 -4.10
C ASP A 34 -8.70 15.57 -4.86
N PRO A 35 -8.74 15.55 -6.21
CA PRO A 35 -9.23 16.68 -6.99
C PRO A 35 -10.67 17.14 -6.68
N ASP A 36 -11.49 16.26 -6.10
CA ASP A 36 -12.87 16.54 -5.69
C ASP A 36 -12.96 17.01 -4.21
N GLY A 37 -11.82 17.18 -3.53
CA GLY A 37 -11.72 17.62 -2.14
C GLY A 37 -11.97 16.51 -1.12
N ARG A 38 -11.95 15.24 -1.51
CA ARG A 38 -12.09 14.11 -0.58
C ARG A 38 -10.78 13.90 0.19
N PRO A 39 -10.86 13.62 1.50
CA PRO A 39 -9.68 13.38 2.30
C PRO A 39 -9.04 12.04 1.92
N VAL A 40 -7.71 12.03 1.90
CA VAL A 40 -6.90 10.80 1.89
C VAL A 40 -6.84 10.25 3.32
N ASP A 41 -6.96 8.93 3.49
CA ASP A 41 -6.73 8.30 4.79
C ASP A 41 -5.21 8.08 5.05
N HIS A 42 -4.56 9.14 5.54
CA HIS A 42 -3.13 9.13 5.87
C HIS A 42 -2.75 8.10 6.93
N GLY A 43 -3.65 7.85 7.90
CA GLY A 43 -3.44 6.84 8.92
C GLY A 43 -3.45 5.42 8.33
N MET A 44 -4.32 5.14 7.36
CA MET A 44 -4.32 3.88 6.61
C MET A 44 -3.05 3.73 5.76
N LEU A 45 -2.66 4.78 5.04
CA LEU A 45 -1.43 4.78 4.23
C LEU A 45 -0.19 4.49 5.07
N SER A 46 -0.01 5.22 6.18
CA SER A 46 1.14 5.07 7.06
C SER A 46 1.25 3.65 7.62
N ARG A 47 0.12 3.06 8.07
CA ARG A 47 0.05 1.67 8.54
C ARG A 47 0.36 0.66 7.44
N LEU A 48 -0.14 0.90 6.22
CA LEU A 48 0.06 -0.01 5.09
C LEU A 48 1.53 -0.03 4.66
N VAL A 49 2.17 1.13 4.52
CA VAL A 49 3.59 1.23 4.15
C VAL A 49 4.46 0.63 5.25
N GLY A 50 4.19 0.91 6.53
CA GLY A 50 4.90 0.29 7.65
C GLY A 50 4.77 -1.24 7.67
N ALA A 51 3.55 -1.77 7.50
CA ALA A 51 3.33 -3.21 7.42
C ALA A 51 4.04 -3.85 6.21
N ALA A 52 4.06 -3.18 5.06
CA ALA A 52 4.77 -3.65 3.87
C ALA A 52 6.29 -3.63 4.06
N TYR A 53 6.84 -2.59 4.69
CA TYR A 53 8.25 -2.47 5.00
C TYR A 53 8.73 -3.58 5.95
N ASP A 54 7.94 -3.89 6.98
CA ASP A 54 8.21 -4.99 7.92
C ASP A 54 7.96 -6.39 7.33
N GLY A 55 7.41 -6.48 6.10
CA GLY A 55 7.00 -7.75 5.49
C GLY A 55 5.84 -8.45 6.20
N CYS A 56 5.01 -7.71 6.95
CA CYS A 56 3.93 -8.23 7.76
C CYS A 56 2.63 -8.43 6.96
N THR A 57 2.55 -9.55 6.24
CA THR A 57 1.38 -9.90 5.40
C THR A 57 0.05 -9.94 6.15
N THR A 58 0.04 -10.35 7.42
CA THR A 58 -1.18 -10.39 8.25
C THR A 58 -1.77 -9.01 8.52
N CYS A 59 -0.95 -7.96 8.52
CA CYS A 59 -1.39 -6.57 8.65
C CYS A 59 -1.62 -5.94 7.27
N GLN A 60 -0.79 -6.28 6.28
CA GLN A 60 -0.89 -5.76 4.92
C GLN A 60 -2.17 -6.19 4.20
N ASP A 61 -2.54 -7.48 4.24
CA ASP A 61 -3.67 -8.01 3.46
C ASP A 61 -5.04 -7.38 3.80
N PRO A 62 -5.40 -7.21 5.09
CA PRO A 62 -6.62 -6.50 5.46
C PRO A 62 -6.58 -5.03 5.05
N LEU A 63 -5.44 -4.35 5.23
CA LEU A 63 -5.28 -2.94 4.84
C LEU A 63 -5.41 -2.76 3.33
N LEU A 64 -4.79 -3.63 2.53
CA LEU A 64 -4.96 -3.66 1.07
C LEU A 64 -6.41 -3.89 0.66
N THR A 65 -7.15 -4.72 1.41
CA THR A 65 -8.57 -4.97 1.13
C THR A 65 -9.43 -3.74 1.36
N LEU A 66 -9.13 -2.95 2.39
CA LEU A 66 -9.83 -1.68 2.65
C LEU A 66 -9.40 -0.59 1.67
N LEU A 67 -8.10 -0.47 1.42
CA LEU A 67 -7.51 0.55 0.56
C LEU A 67 -8.11 0.51 -0.84
N VAL A 68 -8.25 -0.66 -1.46
CA VAL A 68 -8.75 -0.78 -2.84
C VAL A 68 -10.22 -0.44 -3.01
N GLU A 69 -10.97 -0.26 -1.92
CA GLU A 69 -12.32 0.29 -1.96
C GLU A 69 -12.32 1.83 -1.88
N ASP A 70 -11.23 2.42 -1.39
CA ASP A 70 -10.99 3.86 -1.35
C ASP A 70 -10.11 4.29 -2.53
N THR A 71 -10.76 4.80 -3.58
CA THR A 71 -10.09 5.25 -4.80
C THR A 71 -9.12 6.40 -4.55
N ALA A 72 -9.46 7.30 -3.61
CA ALA A 72 -8.62 8.45 -3.30
C ALA A 72 -7.33 8.00 -2.62
N THR A 73 -7.47 7.22 -1.55
CA THR A 73 -6.30 6.70 -0.82
C THR A 73 -5.47 5.75 -1.70
N THR A 74 -6.09 4.96 -2.58
CA THR A 74 -5.36 4.14 -3.57
C THR A 74 -4.54 5.00 -4.54
N ALA A 75 -5.15 6.01 -5.16
CA ALA A 75 -4.45 6.89 -6.11
C ALA A 75 -3.25 7.56 -5.43
N ARG A 76 -3.41 7.97 -4.17
CA ARG A 76 -2.34 8.59 -3.39
C ARG A 76 -1.14 7.67 -3.17
N VAL A 77 -1.32 6.36 -2.94
CA VAL A 77 -0.17 5.43 -2.83
C VAL A 77 0.65 5.43 -4.13
N VAL A 78 -0.03 5.38 -5.26
CA VAL A 78 0.60 5.34 -6.59
C VAL A 78 1.30 6.67 -6.87
N GLU A 79 0.65 7.79 -6.54
CA GLU A 79 1.23 9.13 -6.64
C GLU A 79 2.52 9.25 -5.82
N LEU A 80 2.50 8.80 -4.57
CA LEU A 80 3.68 8.81 -3.70
C LEU A 80 4.81 8.00 -4.30
N ALA A 81 4.55 6.80 -4.80
CA ALA A 81 5.57 5.99 -5.48
C ALA A 81 6.15 6.73 -6.70
N CYS A 82 5.32 7.45 -7.47
CA CYS A 82 5.77 8.22 -8.62
C CYS A 82 6.63 9.42 -8.20
N ILE A 83 6.19 10.20 -7.21
CA ILE A 83 6.93 11.36 -6.67
C ILE A 83 8.29 10.92 -6.12
N SER A 84 8.32 9.83 -5.33
CA SER A 84 9.57 9.30 -4.78
C SER A 84 10.51 8.82 -5.88
N THR A 85 9.97 8.16 -6.91
CA THR A 85 10.77 7.74 -8.06
C THR A 85 11.36 8.94 -8.79
N ASP A 86 10.55 9.96 -9.06
CA ASP A 86 11.00 11.20 -9.70
C ASP A 86 12.12 11.88 -8.89
N ALA A 87 11.92 12.01 -7.57
CA ALA A 87 12.89 12.63 -6.67
C ALA A 87 14.24 11.87 -6.62
N ILE A 88 14.20 10.54 -6.65
CA ILE A 88 15.40 9.69 -6.51
C ILE A 88 16.12 9.52 -7.85
N LEU A 89 15.37 9.35 -8.95
CA LEU A 89 15.92 9.00 -10.27
C LEU A 89 15.95 10.18 -11.26
N GLY A 90 15.38 11.33 -10.91
CA GLY A 90 15.27 12.50 -11.78
C GLY A 90 14.21 12.35 -12.88
N GLY A 91 13.21 11.51 -12.66
CA GLY A 91 12.15 11.19 -13.62
C GLY A 91 11.58 9.80 -13.45
N LEU A 92 10.37 9.57 -13.99
CA LEU A 92 9.81 8.23 -14.09
C LEU A 92 10.48 7.42 -15.22
N PRO A 93 11.09 6.26 -14.93
CA PRO A 93 11.65 5.39 -15.96
C PRO A 93 10.58 4.91 -16.96
N PRO A 94 10.92 4.67 -18.24
CA PRO A 94 9.96 4.13 -19.21
C PRO A 94 9.33 2.79 -18.80
N SER A 95 10.03 1.96 -18.03
CA SER A 95 9.50 0.71 -17.47
C SER A 95 8.34 0.91 -16.48
N MET A 96 8.08 2.15 -16.05
CA MET A 96 6.98 2.52 -15.16
C MET A 96 5.83 3.21 -15.90
N THR A 97 5.98 3.55 -17.17
CA THR A 97 4.99 4.33 -17.94
C THR A 97 4.68 3.79 -19.33
N ASP A 98 5.50 2.92 -19.90
CA ASP A 98 5.36 2.36 -21.26
C ASP A 98 5.15 0.84 -21.22
N ASP A 99 4.04 0.35 -21.76
CA ASP A 99 3.70 -1.09 -21.76
C ASP A 99 4.59 -1.92 -22.69
N SER A 100 5.29 -1.28 -23.62
CA SER A 100 6.21 -1.95 -24.55
C SER A 100 7.58 -2.23 -23.93
N VAL A 101 7.90 -1.58 -22.81
CA VAL A 101 9.18 -1.71 -22.12
C VAL A 101 9.08 -2.79 -21.03
N PRO A 102 9.88 -3.87 -21.08
CA PRO A 102 9.90 -4.87 -20.02
C PRO A 102 10.22 -4.25 -18.64
N GLY A 103 9.54 -4.68 -17.58
CA GLY A 103 9.78 -4.18 -16.23
C GLY A 103 8.88 -4.82 -15.19
N ALA A 104 9.19 -4.59 -13.91
CA ALA A 104 8.45 -5.15 -12.78
C ALA A 104 7.09 -4.47 -12.53
N SER A 105 6.86 -3.27 -13.08
CA SER A 105 5.61 -2.55 -12.87
C SER A 105 4.43 -3.23 -13.56
N SER A 106 3.34 -3.40 -12.82
CA SER A 106 2.08 -3.91 -13.35
C SER A 106 1.51 -3.00 -14.44
N PRO A 107 0.74 -3.54 -15.41
CA PRO A 107 0.05 -2.71 -16.40
C PRO A 107 -0.83 -1.63 -15.78
N GLU A 108 -1.47 -1.94 -14.65
CA GLU A 108 -2.35 -1.02 -13.94
C GLU A 108 -1.57 0.14 -13.32
N PHE A 109 -0.41 -0.15 -12.70
CA PHE A 109 0.48 0.90 -12.24
C PHE A 109 0.94 1.79 -13.39
N ARG A 110 1.37 1.21 -14.51
CA ARG A 110 1.85 1.98 -15.69
C ARG A 110 0.77 2.88 -16.26
N ARG A 111 -0.47 2.40 -16.30
CA ARG A 111 -1.63 3.17 -16.73
C ARG A 111 -1.83 4.42 -15.85
N LEU A 112 -1.80 4.26 -14.53
CA LEU A 112 -1.92 5.38 -13.59
C LEU A 112 -0.72 6.33 -13.64
N ALA A 113 0.50 5.79 -13.59
CA ALA A 113 1.72 6.59 -13.61
C ALA A 113 1.79 7.47 -14.87
N ARG A 114 1.44 6.90 -16.03
CA ARG A 114 1.36 7.64 -17.31
C ARG A 114 0.32 8.76 -17.29
N ALA A 115 -0.84 8.51 -16.68
CA ALA A 115 -1.87 9.54 -16.53
C ALA A 115 -1.43 10.69 -15.61
N GLY A 116 -0.45 10.48 -14.73
CA GLY A 116 0.12 11.52 -13.85
C GLY A 116 1.30 12.30 -14.44
N VAL A 117 1.86 11.90 -15.60
CA VAL A 117 3.07 12.53 -16.18
C VAL A 117 2.85 13.99 -16.58
N ASP A 118 1.61 14.38 -16.90
CA ASP A 118 1.29 15.72 -17.38
C ASP A 118 1.24 16.79 -16.24
N GLY A 119 1.55 16.41 -15.00
CA GLY A 119 1.73 17.33 -13.86
C GLY A 119 0.44 17.75 -13.15
N GLU A 120 -0.70 17.64 -13.83
CA GLU A 120 -2.04 17.82 -13.24
C GLU A 120 -2.58 16.43 -12.90
N ASN A 121 -2.21 15.89 -11.73
CA ASN A 121 -2.49 14.50 -11.33
C ASN A 121 -3.98 14.10 -11.40
N VAL A 122 -4.91 15.05 -11.60
CA VAL A 122 -6.36 14.84 -11.80
C VAL A 122 -6.67 13.64 -12.71
N ALA A 123 -5.97 13.49 -13.83
CA ALA A 123 -6.20 12.38 -14.75
C ALA A 123 -5.89 11.01 -14.12
N MET A 124 -4.83 10.90 -13.32
CA MET A 124 -4.51 9.68 -12.57
C MET A 124 -5.59 9.36 -11.52
N TRP A 125 -6.10 10.35 -10.79
CA TRP A 125 -7.17 10.14 -9.80
C TRP A 125 -8.46 9.64 -10.45
N GLN A 126 -8.86 10.25 -11.58
CA GLN A 126 -10.02 9.81 -12.36
C GLN A 126 -9.83 8.39 -12.91
N GLU A 127 -8.63 8.08 -13.40
CA GLU A 127 -8.31 6.76 -13.92
C GLU A 127 -8.36 5.68 -12.82
N CYS A 128 -7.85 5.99 -11.63
CA CYS A 128 -7.94 5.12 -10.46
C CYS A 128 -9.40 4.89 -10.03
N ALA A 129 -10.23 5.93 -10.09
CA ALA A 129 -11.66 5.83 -9.80
C ALA A 129 -12.40 4.93 -10.80
N ALA A 130 -11.95 4.89 -12.06
CA ALA A 130 -12.52 4.04 -13.11
C ALA A 130 -12.06 2.57 -13.06
N MET A 131 -11.02 2.25 -12.30
CA MET A 131 -10.52 0.88 -12.15
C MET A 131 -11.44 0.00 -11.30
N THR A 132 -11.32 -1.31 -11.46
CA THR A 132 -11.86 -2.30 -10.53
C THR A 132 -10.99 -2.41 -9.27
N PRO A 133 -11.51 -2.94 -8.16
CA PRO A 133 -10.71 -3.21 -6.96
C PRO A 133 -9.50 -4.12 -7.24
N THR A 134 -9.63 -5.07 -8.16
CA THR A 134 -8.53 -5.97 -8.56
C THR A 134 -7.42 -5.22 -9.29
N GLU A 135 -7.77 -4.33 -10.22
CA GLU A 135 -6.79 -3.49 -10.92
C GLU A 135 -6.09 -2.52 -9.95
N ARG A 136 -6.87 -1.89 -9.06
CA ARG A 136 -6.30 -1.04 -8.00
C ARG A 136 -5.34 -1.81 -7.11
N ARG A 137 -5.66 -3.05 -6.72
CA ARG A 137 -4.74 -3.90 -5.96
C ARG A 137 -3.43 -4.14 -6.70
N ALA A 138 -3.48 -4.44 -8.00
CA ALA A 138 -2.29 -4.68 -8.81
C ALA A 138 -1.40 -3.42 -8.91
N ALA A 139 -2.01 -2.24 -9.06
CA ALA A 139 -1.29 -0.98 -9.06
C ALA A 139 -0.64 -0.68 -7.70
N VAL A 140 -1.40 -0.85 -6.61
CA VAL A 140 -0.93 -0.61 -5.23
C VAL A 140 0.22 -1.54 -4.87
N ASN A 141 0.17 -2.81 -5.24
CA ASN A 141 1.26 -3.74 -4.97
C ASN A 141 2.58 -3.26 -5.60
N THR A 142 2.55 -2.86 -6.88
CA THR A 142 3.73 -2.26 -7.54
C THR A 142 4.19 -0.99 -6.83
N ALA A 143 3.26 -0.12 -6.42
CA ALA A 143 3.58 1.12 -5.71
C ALA A 143 4.24 0.84 -4.35
N LEU A 144 3.73 -0.12 -3.58
CA LEU A 144 4.31 -0.54 -2.31
C LEU A 144 5.69 -1.17 -2.48
N ASP A 145 5.87 -2.08 -3.45
CA ASP A 145 7.16 -2.68 -3.75
C ASP A 145 8.21 -1.60 -4.08
N THR A 146 7.79 -0.56 -4.82
CA THR A 146 8.63 0.58 -5.17
C THR A 146 9.02 1.39 -3.92
N LEU A 147 8.02 1.78 -3.11
CA LEU A 147 8.25 2.57 -1.88
C LEU A 147 9.13 1.81 -0.88
N VAL A 148 8.83 0.54 -0.61
CA VAL A 148 9.63 -0.32 0.28
C VAL A 148 11.05 -0.51 -0.26
N GLY A 149 11.20 -0.66 -1.58
CA GLY A 149 12.51 -0.71 -2.23
C GLY A 149 13.36 0.54 -1.96
N PHE A 150 12.77 1.73 -2.03
CA PHE A 150 13.46 2.99 -1.71
C PHE A 150 13.76 3.15 -0.21
N LEU A 151 12.83 2.73 0.66
CA LEU A 151 13.07 2.73 2.12
C LEU A 151 14.26 1.85 2.48
N GLY A 152 14.36 0.66 1.89
CA GLY A 152 15.44 -0.31 2.15
C GLY A 152 16.84 0.17 1.76
N ILE A 153 16.95 1.19 0.90
CA ILE A 153 18.23 1.81 0.51
C ILE A 153 18.46 3.18 1.16
N GLY A 154 17.56 3.62 2.05
CA GLY A 154 17.64 4.89 2.76
C GLY A 154 17.39 6.13 1.89
N ALA A 155 16.53 6.01 0.86
CA ALA A 155 16.34 7.04 -0.17
C ALA A 155 14.96 7.72 -0.17
N LEU A 156 14.34 7.91 1.00
CA LEU A 156 13.04 8.60 1.14
C LEU A 156 13.10 9.77 2.11
#